data_AF-A0A9D8K0V4-F1
#
_entry.id   AF-A0A9D8K0V4-F1
#
_cell.length_a   1.000
_cell.length_b   1.000
_cell.length_c   1.000
_cell.angle_alpha   90.00
_cell.angle_beta   90.00
_cell.angle_gamma   90.00
#
_symmetry.space_group_name_H-M   'P 1'
#
loop_
_entity.id
_entity.type
_entity.pdbx_description
1 polymer ?
#
loop_
_entity_poly.entity_id
_entity_poly.type
_entity_poly.pdbx_seq_one_letter_code
_entity_poly.pdbx_strand_id
1 'polypeptide(L)'
;INGIDFIHKKDFLNSTIVTLEAVINWAKRYAKLARDMAKSEENPLRRDELETIVRTCEWVPENPARTLHEALQSFWFIHLIVNFIELPQVGCGIRFDHCFNRFYEKDLAEGRLNREQAQELVEFVIVKFQETGFLHAPIWSGFGGGALGFQTVTVGGTDSEGNDITNEMSYIVLDAVKTVRAIVPPLALRWHDKMPKRLVHKAIEVMASGMPQPAVFNDEVVILRLVSLGCPLEDARNYSINNCMVPTIPGKNFNHISDWADGIALPLCLITALGLKPLALYGKGGDKTIDPPKLSSAEELMDATIENYRWLVHRLVQIANITDALYKEYAPRPFLSAVLDDCVERAQDVRDWNYTPDYRDLVVLGLNTVADSIAAIKKLVFDEKKISMEKLIEALKANWQGYEDIRRLCLEAPKFGNDDDYVDSISRELGRRVSEETRGCRTNWGGPVTVDGTAATGWWSGGRVHPATPDGRVAGEAFNDGSISPMAGRDKKGPTAVLKSVSKVDPLSSWNHLFNQTFMPHYLTGHNAESFAQYLKTFADLGIHHIQFTTVSREALDDAQKHPEKYPNLMVRVAGFAAYFIDLDKHLQDSIIARTPQCL
;
A
#
# COMPACT_ATOMS: atom_id res chain seq x y z
N ILE A 1 28.33 36.25 -5.75
CA ILE A 1 26.92 35.88 -6.04
C ILE A 1 26.89 35.31 -7.45
N ASN A 2 26.52 34.04 -7.62
CA ASN A 2 26.23 33.49 -8.94
C ASN A 2 24.84 34.02 -9.34
N GLY A 3 24.76 34.82 -10.42
CA GLY A 3 23.53 35.49 -10.82
C GLY A 3 22.40 34.53 -11.21
N ILE A 4 22.73 33.38 -11.80
CA ILE A 4 21.75 32.36 -12.19
C ILE A 4 21.15 31.70 -10.95
N ASP A 5 22.01 31.28 -10.00
CA ASP A 5 21.57 30.70 -8.72
C ASP A 5 20.69 31.68 -7.92
N PHE A 6 21.07 32.96 -7.90
CA PHE A 6 20.26 33.99 -7.24
C PHE A 6 18.87 34.12 -7.85
N ILE A 7 18.76 34.14 -9.18
CA ILE A 7 17.46 34.25 -9.86
C ILE A 7 16.58 33.04 -9.53
N HIS A 8 17.10 31.82 -9.66
CA HIS A 8 16.32 30.60 -9.39
C HIS A 8 15.82 30.54 -7.94
N LYS A 9 16.69 30.83 -6.97
CA LYS A 9 16.31 30.85 -5.55
C LYS A 9 15.27 31.91 -5.26
N LYS A 10 15.45 33.12 -5.79
CA LYS A 10 14.50 34.22 -5.63
C LYS A 10 13.15 33.88 -6.26
N ASP A 11 13.14 33.27 -7.44
CA ASP A 11 11.91 32.92 -8.15
C ASP A 11 11.16 31.80 -7.40
N PHE A 12 11.87 30.76 -6.92
CA PHE A 12 11.30 29.75 -6.04
C PHE A 12 10.67 30.36 -4.79
N LEU A 13 11.41 31.18 -4.04
CA LEU A 13 10.91 31.78 -2.81
C LEU A 13 9.70 32.69 -3.07
N ASN A 14 9.72 33.49 -4.15
CA ASN A 14 8.56 34.28 -4.55
C ASN A 14 7.34 33.39 -4.89
N SER A 15 7.55 32.27 -5.59
CA SER A 15 6.47 31.31 -5.88
C SER A 15 5.90 30.69 -4.59
N THR A 16 6.72 30.39 -3.59
CA THR A 16 6.23 29.90 -2.28
C THR A 16 5.35 30.94 -1.59
N ILE A 17 5.75 32.21 -1.54
CA ILE A 17 4.94 33.30 -0.96
C ILE A 17 3.58 33.41 -1.65
N VAL A 18 3.57 33.47 -2.99
CA VAL A 18 2.33 33.58 -3.78
C VAL A 18 1.38 32.42 -3.50
N THR A 19 1.90 31.19 -3.42
CA THR A 19 1.06 30.01 -3.17
C THR A 19 0.55 29.92 -1.74
N LEU A 20 1.35 30.30 -0.73
CA LEU A 20 0.90 30.40 0.66
C LEU A 20 -0.22 31.44 0.82
N GLU A 21 -0.05 32.64 0.24
CA GLU A 21 -1.08 33.68 0.24
C GLU A 21 -2.36 33.23 -0.46
N ALA A 22 -2.24 32.48 -1.56
CA ALA A 22 -3.39 31.92 -2.26
C ALA A 22 -4.20 30.96 -1.38
N VAL A 23 -3.54 30.11 -0.59
CA VAL A 23 -4.22 29.17 0.33
C VAL A 23 -4.87 29.89 1.51
N ILE A 24 -4.23 30.92 2.06
CA ILE A 24 -4.83 31.78 3.09
C ILE A 24 -6.12 32.44 2.55
N ASN A 25 -6.05 33.01 1.34
CA ASN A 25 -7.20 33.62 0.70
C ASN A 25 -8.31 32.60 0.41
N TRP A 26 -7.94 31.37 0.04
CA TRP A 26 -8.89 30.28 -0.17
C TRP A 26 -9.62 29.89 1.11
N ALA A 27 -8.93 29.76 2.25
CA ALA A 27 -9.57 29.52 3.54
C ALA A 27 -10.52 30.67 3.93
N LYS A 28 -10.10 31.92 3.73
CA LYS A 28 -10.94 33.12 3.97
C LYS A 28 -12.20 33.16 3.10
N ARG A 29 -12.19 32.54 1.90
CA ARG A 29 -13.41 32.38 1.08
C ARG A 29 -14.41 31.43 1.73
N TYR A 30 -13.97 30.34 2.37
CA TYR A 30 -14.85 29.47 3.15
C TYR A 30 -15.42 30.18 4.37
N ALA A 31 -14.60 30.97 5.08
CA ALA A 31 -15.08 31.80 6.18
C ALA A 31 -16.16 32.78 5.71
N LYS A 32 -15.94 33.48 4.60
CA LYS A 32 -16.95 34.38 4.01
C LYS A 32 -18.25 33.64 3.69
N LEU A 33 -18.15 32.47 3.03
CA LEU A 33 -19.31 31.67 2.68
C LEU A 33 -20.11 31.23 3.92
N ALA A 34 -19.43 30.69 4.92
CA ALA A 34 -20.06 30.28 6.18
C ALA A 34 -20.73 31.46 6.90
N ARG A 35 -20.09 32.65 6.88
CA ARG A 35 -20.65 33.88 7.44
C ARG A 35 -21.92 34.31 6.73
N ASP A 36 -21.97 34.18 5.40
CA ASP A 36 -23.16 34.52 4.62
C ASP A 36 -24.30 33.52 4.86
N MET A 37 -23.99 32.22 4.98
CA MET A 37 -24.96 31.18 5.35
C MET A 37 -25.53 31.40 6.75
N ALA A 38 -24.70 31.79 7.72
CA ALA A 38 -25.13 32.01 9.11
C ALA A 38 -26.17 33.13 9.25
N LYS A 39 -26.16 34.13 8.36
CA LYS A 39 -27.11 35.26 8.38
C LYS A 39 -28.55 34.84 8.13
N SER A 40 -28.75 33.79 7.33
CA SER A 40 -30.07 33.27 6.95
C SER A 40 -30.38 31.91 7.56
N GLU A 41 -29.54 31.42 8.48
CA GLU A 41 -29.75 30.14 9.15
C GLU A 41 -30.76 30.29 10.29
N GLU A 42 -31.85 29.53 10.21
CA GLU A 42 -32.94 29.57 11.19
C GLU A 42 -32.66 28.64 12.39
N ASN A 43 -31.93 27.54 12.17
CA ASN A 43 -31.57 26.61 13.24
C ASN A 43 -30.44 27.19 14.11
N PRO A 44 -30.68 27.48 15.41
CA PRO A 44 -29.66 28.08 16.28
C PRO A 44 -28.40 27.25 16.42
N LEU A 45 -28.50 25.91 16.45
CA LEU A 45 -27.35 25.02 16.54
C LEU A 45 -26.50 25.11 15.27
N ARG A 46 -27.14 25.02 14.10
CA ARG A 46 -26.45 25.12 12.82
C ARG A 46 -25.79 26.49 12.62
N ARG A 47 -26.43 27.55 13.11
CA ARG A 47 -25.84 28.90 13.08
C ARG A 47 -24.56 28.98 13.92
N ASP A 48 -24.55 28.39 15.11
CA ASP A 48 -23.34 28.36 15.97
C ASP A 48 -22.20 27.52 15.35
N GLU A 49 -22.54 26.40 14.70
CA GLU A 49 -21.57 25.63 13.89
C GLU A 49 -20.98 26.47 12.76
N LEU A 50 -21.82 27.21 12.02
CA LEU A 50 -21.35 28.09 10.95
C LEU A 50 -20.47 29.21 11.49
N GLU A 51 -20.81 29.81 12.62
CA GLU A 51 -19.96 30.81 13.29
C GLU A 51 -18.62 30.20 13.76
N THR A 52 -18.63 28.94 14.18
CA THR A 52 -17.39 28.19 14.48
C THR A 52 -16.54 27.98 13.23
N ILE A 53 -17.15 27.62 12.10
CA ILE A 53 -16.45 27.50 10.80
C ILE A 53 -15.86 28.86 10.39
N VAL A 54 -16.59 29.96 10.57
CA VAL A 54 -16.10 31.31 10.30
C VAL A 54 -14.84 31.59 11.11
N ARG A 55 -14.90 31.46 12.45
CA ARG A 55 -13.75 31.74 13.33
C ARG A 55 -12.56 30.84 13.00
N THR A 56 -12.82 29.59 12.64
CA THR A 56 -11.81 28.61 12.26
C THR A 56 -11.12 29.00 10.96
N CYS A 57 -11.87 29.16 9.88
CA CYS A 57 -11.33 29.43 8.54
C CYS A 57 -10.77 30.87 8.38
N GLU A 58 -11.08 31.79 9.29
CA GLU A 58 -10.38 33.08 9.39
C GLU A 58 -8.99 32.97 10.04
N TRP A 59 -8.77 31.93 10.86
CA TRP A 59 -7.53 31.74 11.60
C TRP A 59 -6.58 30.76 10.90
N VAL A 60 -7.07 29.57 10.55
CA VAL A 60 -6.28 28.51 9.89
C VAL A 60 -6.54 28.48 8.38
N PRO A 61 -5.53 28.17 7.55
CA PRO A 61 -4.18 27.72 7.91
C PRO A 61 -3.14 28.86 8.03
N GLU A 62 -3.56 30.13 8.07
CA GLU A 62 -2.63 31.28 8.19
C GLU A 62 -1.84 31.27 9.50
N ASN A 63 -2.47 30.79 10.58
CA ASN A 63 -1.90 30.80 11.92
C ASN A 63 -1.87 29.37 12.52
N PRO A 64 -1.02 29.12 13.53
CA PRO A 64 -1.02 27.85 14.27
C PRO A 64 -2.39 27.57 14.89
N ALA A 65 -2.90 26.34 14.70
CA ALA A 65 -4.15 25.89 15.30
C ALA A 65 -4.12 26.00 16.84
N ARG A 66 -5.27 26.34 17.44
CA ARG A 66 -5.41 26.54 18.90
C ARG A 66 -6.30 25.48 19.55
N THR A 67 -7.17 24.88 18.76
CA THR A 67 -8.17 23.86 19.14
C THR A 67 -8.08 22.65 18.20
N LEU A 68 -8.72 21.54 18.56
CA LEU A 68 -8.82 20.35 17.72
C LEU A 68 -9.55 20.65 16.41
N HIS A 69 -10.65 21.42 16.47
CA HIS A 69 -11.40 21.82 15.28
C HIS A 69 -10.53 22.64 14.30
N GLU A 70 -9.72 23.58 14.81
CA GLU A 70 -8.78 24.33 14.00
C GLU A 70 -7.67 23.44 13.42
N ALA A 71 -7.15 22.50 14.20
CA ALA A 71 -6.08 21.60 13.74
C ALA A 71 -6.56 20.69 12.60
N LEU A 72 -7.74 20.09 12.75
CA LEU A 72 -8.34 19.22 11.73
C LEU A 72 -8.71 20.00 10.46
N GLN A 73 -9.25 21.21 10.60
CA GLN A 73 -9.57 22.06 9.45
C GLN A 73 -8.31 22.54 8.71
N SER A 74 -7.25 22.91 9.46
CA SER A 74 -5.96 23.26 8.87
C SER A 74 -5.38 22.09 8.09
N PHE A 75 -5.34 20.91 8.73
CA PHE A 75 -4.92 19.67 8.08
C PHE A 75 -5.69 19.41 6.78
N TRP A 76 -7.01 19.50 6.83
CA TRP A 76 -7.84 19.24 5.65
C TRP A 76 -7.55 20.20 4.50
N PHE A 77 -7.36 21.49 4.76
CA PHE A 77 -6.97 22.45 3.72
C PHE A 77 -5.62 22.11 3.10
N ILE A 78 -4.60 21.83 3.92
CA ILE A 78 -3.27 21.46 3.43
C ILE A 78 -3.33 20.16 2.63
N HIS A 79 -4.04 19.15 3.13
CA HIS A 79 -4.24 17.86 2.47
C HIS A 79 -4.87 18.00 1.08
N LEU A 80 -5.91 18.83 0.94
CA LEU A 80 -6.53 19.11 -0.36
C LEU A 80 -5.57 19.78 -1.34
N ILE A 81 -4.81 20.76 -0.88
CA ILE A 81 -3.88 21.48 -1.76
C ILE A 81 -2.78 20.55 -2.24
N VAL A 82 -2.14 19.86 -1.29
CA VAL A 82 -0.99 19.00 -1.53
C VAL A 82 -1.37 17.79 -2.38
N ASN A 83 -2.52 17.15 -2.16
CA ASN A 83 -2.86 15.89 -2.83
C ASN A 83 -3.75 16.02 -4.07
N PHE A 84 -4.51 17.13 -4.21
CA PHE A 84 -5.54 17.23 -5.24
C PHE A 84 -5.47 18.49 -6.10
N ILE A 85 -4.97 19.62 -5.59
CA ILE A 85 -5.08 20.92 -6.29
C ILE A 85 -3.76 21.33 -6.95
N GLU A 86 -2.63 21.31 -6.23
CA GLU A 86 -1.34 21.72 -6.80
C GLU A 86 -0.88 20.76 -7.87
N LEU A 87 -0.72 19.48 -7.49
CA LEU A 87 -0.49 18.39 -8.41
C LEU A 87 -1.13 17.12 -7.83
N PRO A 88 -2.03 16.45 -8.57
CA PRO A 88 -2.63 15.19 -8.13
C PRO A 88 -1.57 14.16 -7.71
N GLN A 89 -1.63 13.71 -6.47
CA GLN A 89 -0.79 12.64 -5.93
C GLN A 89 -1.57 11.79 -4.93
N VAL A 90 -1.11 10.57 -4.72
CA VAL A 90 -1.75 9.62 -3.81
C VAL A 90 -1.09 9.65 -2.44
N GLY A 91 -1.86 9.31 -1.41
CA GLY A 91 -1.35 9.21 -0.05
C GLY A 91 -1.78 10.32 0.89
N CYS A 92 -1.37 10.19 2.15
CA CYS A 92 -1.54 11.19 3.19
C CYS A 92 -0.34 11.19 4.15
N GLY A 93 0.09 10.01 4.62
CA GLY A 93 1.35 9.89 5.37
C GLY A 93 1.34 10.58 6.72
N ILE A 94 0.17 10.78 7.34
CA ILE A 94 0.07 11.43 8.65
C ILE A 94 0.05 10.41 9.79
N ARG A 95 0.73 10.73 10.89
CA ARG A 95 0.54 10.07 12.20
C ARG A 95 -0.58 10.78 12.95
N PHE A 96 -1.83 10.43 12.63
CA PHE A 96 -2.99 11.24 12.99
C PHE A 96 -3.16 11.38 14.50
N ASP A 97 -3.05 10.28 15.24
CA ASP A 97 -3.12 10.29 16.69
C ASP A 97 -2.02 11.16 17.32
N HIS A 98 -0.78 11.01 16.85
CA HIS A 98 0.34 11.83 17.30
C HIS A 98 0.13 13.32 17.04
N CYS A 99 -0.32 13.69 15.83
CA CYS A 99 -0.48 15.08 15.43
C CYS A 99 -1.63 15.80 16.17
N PHE A 100 -2.73 15.08 16.46
CA PHE A 100 -3.96 15.71 16.95
C PHE A 100 -4.22 15.53 18.45
N ASN A 101 -3.59 14.54 19.12
CA ASN A 101 -3.87 14.27 20.53
C ASN A 101 -3.61 15.48 21.45
N ARG A 102 -2.55 16.26 21.20
CA ARG A 102 -2.25 17.46 22.01
C ARG A 102 -3.37 18.51 21.99
N PHE A 103 -4.10 18.62 20.88
CA PHE A 103 -5.22 19.56 20.75
C PHE A 103 -6.47 19.01 21.43
N TYR A 104 -6.69 17.70 21.30
CA TYR A 104 -7.76 16.99 22.02
C TYR A 104 -7.60 17.13 23.54
N GLU A 105 -6.43 16.80 24.09
CA GLU A 105 -6.17 16.87 25.53
C GLU A 105 -6.36 18.28 26.08
N LYS A 106 -5.88 19.29 25.33
CA LYS A 106 -6.04 20.69 25.69
C LYS A 106 -7.52 21.11 25.70
N ASP A 107 -8.26 20.81 24.63
CA ASP A 107 -9.67 21.19 24.54
C ASP A 107 -10.54 20.46 25.57
N LEU A 108 -10.20 19.21 25.89
CA LEU A 108 -10.84 18.44 26.95
C LEU A 108 -10.58 19.08 28.33
N ALA A 109 -9.33 19.43 28.63
CA ALA A 109 -8.95 20.04 29.91
C ALA A 109 -9.59 21.43 30.11
N GLU A 110 -9.79 22.18 29.03
CA GLU A 110 -10.42 23.50 29.04
C GLU A 110 -11.96 23.43 28.94
N GLY A 111 -12.53 22.23 28.86
CA GLY A 111 -13.99 22.01 28.78
C GLY A 111 -14.61 22.52 27.47
N ARG A 112 -13.83 22.66 26.39
CA ARG A 112 -14.32 23.10 25.07
C ARG A 112 -15.07 21.99 24.33
N LEU A 113 -14.69 20.74 24.57
CA LEU A 113 -15.32 19.56 24.00
C LEU A 113 -15.25 18.37 24.96
N ASN A 114 -16.07 17.35 24.72
CA ASN A 114 -15.95 16.02 25.33
C ASN A 114 -15.44 14.97 24.30
N ARG A 115 -15.24 13.73 24.75
CA ARG A 115 -14.70 12.66 23.89
C ARG A 115 -15.62 12.37 22.69
N GLU A 116 -16.93 12.39 22.88
CA GLU A 116 -17.92 12.13 21.84
C GLU A 116 -17.86 13.20 20.74
N GLN A 117 -17.75 14.47 21.11
CA GLN A 117 -17.58 15.59 20.18
C GLN A 117 -16.24 15.53 19.44
N ALA A 118 -15.16 15.11 20.11
CA ALA A 118 -13.88 14.88 19.41
C ALA A 118 -13.99 13.75 18.38
N GLN A 119 -14.69 12.66 18.74
CA GLN A 119 -14.93 11.57 17.80
C GLN A 119 -15.75 12.03 16.61
N GLU A 120 -16.83 12.79 16.82
CA GLU A 120 -17.64 13.36 15.75
C GLU A 120 -16.80 14.23 14.78
N LEU A 121 -15.86 15.04 15.29
CA LEU A 121 -14.95 15.80 14.43
C LEU A 121 -14.04 14.90 13.58
N VAL A 122 -13.53 13.81 14.14
CA VAL A 122 -12.73 12.82 13.39
C VAL A 122 -13.60 12.10 12.36
N GLU A 123 -14.84 11.75 12.71
CA GLU A 123 -15.82 11.15 11.80
C GLU A 123 -16.11 12.07 10.61
N PHE A 124 -16.26 13.39 10.83
CA PHE A 124 -16.39 14.34 9.72
C PHE A 124 -15.16 14.36 8.82
N VAL A 125 -13.94 14.30 9.37
CA VAL A 125 -12.72 14.22 8.55
C VAL A 125 -12.70 12.93 7.71
N ILE A 126 -13.14 11.80 8.25
CA ILE A 126 -13.29 10.54 7.50
C ILE A 126 -14.30 10.72 6.34
N VAL A 127 -15.45 11.37 6.58
CA VAL A 127 -16.41 11.70 5.52
C VAL A 127 -15.75 12.60 4.47
N LYS A 128 -14.96 13.60 4.88
CA LYS A 128 -14.23 14.47 3.95
C LYS A 128 -13.26 13.69 3.07
N PHE A 129 -12.51 12.73 3.62
CA PHE A 129 -11.67 11.83 2.83
C PHE A 129 -12.48 11.08 1.77
N GLN A 130 -13.67 10.58 2.13
CA GLN A 130 -14.55 9.83 1.22
C GLN A 130 -15.07 10.66 0.05
N GLU A 131 -15.15 11.99 0.17
CA GLU A 131 -15.56 12.89 -0.92
C GLU A 131 -14.46 13.11 -1.98
N THR A 132 -13.24 12.66 -1.74
CA THR A 132 -12.10 12.89 -2.63
C THR A 132 -11.76 11.67 -3.47
N GLY A 133 -11.07 11.89 -4.59
CA GLY A 133 -10.68 10.83 -5.51
C GLY A 133 -10.14 11.40 -6.82
N PHE A 134 -9.70 10.51 -7.71
CA PHE A 134 -9.13 10.89 -9.00
C PHE A 134 -9.93 10.27 -10.14
N LEU A 135 -10.09 11.04 -11.22
CA LEU A 135 -10.49 10.48 -12.50
C LEU A 135 -9.26 9.91 -13.18
N HIS A 136 -9.28 8.60 -13.41
CA HIS A 136 -8.17 7.88 -14.04
C HIS A 136 -8.53 7.45 -15.45
N ALA A 137 -7.52 7.37 -16.33
CA ALA A 137 -7.69 6.76 -17.64
C ALA A 137 -8.12 5.28 -17.49
N PRO A 138 -8.88 4.71 -18.45
CA PRO A 138 -9.42 3.35 -18.30
C PRO A 138 -8.38 2.27 -17.94
N ILE A 139 -7.14 2.39 -18.42
CA ILE A 139 -6.05 1.45 -18.10
C ILE A 139 -5.72 1.39 -16.60
N TRP A 140 -5.86 2.52 -15.88
CA TRP A 140 -5.59 2.63 -14.46
C TRP A 140 -6.67 2.02 -13.56
N SER A 141 -7.89 1.79 -14.08
CA SER A 141 -8.90 0.99 -13.37
C SER A 141 -8.38 -0.42 -13.03
N GLY A 142 -7.43 -0.93 -13.82
CA GLY A 142 -6.71 -2.17 -13.58
C GLY A 142 -5.72 -2.14 -12.41
N PHE A 143 -5.26 -0.98 -11.98
CA PHE A 143 -4.17 -0.81 -11.00
C PHE A 143 -4.61 -0.16 -9.68
N GLY A 144 -5.88 0.25 -9.57
CA GLY A 144 -6.44 0.83 -8.35
C GLY A 144 -7.97 0.91 -8.35
N GLY A 145 -8.65 0.00 -9.04
CA GLY A 145 -10.11 0.00 -9.13
C GLY A 145 -10.78 0.06 -7.76
N GLY A 146 -11.67 1.04 -7.55
CA GLY A 146 -12.38 1.26 -6.28
C GLY A 146 -11.60 2.01 -5.20
N ALA A 147 -10.34 2.42 -5.44
CA ALA A 147 -9.56 3.21 -4.48
C ALA A 147 -9.85 4.71 -4.60
N LEU A 148 -9.86 5.41 -3.46
CA LEU A 148 -10.02 6.87 -3.39
C LEU A 148 -8.73 7.51 -2.86
N GLY A 149 -7.76 7.70 -3.77
CA GLY A 149 -6.52 8.44 -3.52
C GLY A 149 -5.52 7.80 -2.54
N PHE A 150 -5.76 6.57 -2.07
CA PHE A 150 -4.89 5.81 -1.16
C PHE A 150 -4.41 6.61 0.06
N GLN A 151 -5.32 7.40 0.66
CA GLN A 151 -5.01 8.43 1.65
C GLN A 151 -4.74 7.86 3.05
N THR A 152 -3.66 7.09 3.22
CA THR A 152 -3.44 6.30 4.43
C THR A 152 -3.09 7.16 5.64
N VAL A 153 -3.77 6.85 6.74
CA VAL A 153 -3.59 7.46 8.05
C VAL A 153 -2.96 6.43 8.99
N THR A 154 -1.93 6.85 9.74
CA THR A 154 -1.22 6.00 10.69
C THR A 154 -1.63 6.31 12.13
N VAL A 155 -1.77 5.27 12.95
CA VAL A 155 -1.94 5.34 14.41
C VAL A 155 -0.97 4.37 15.12
N GLY A 156 -0.66 4.66 16.38
CA GLY A 156 0.26 3.88 17.20
C GLY A 156 1.73 4.07 16.80
N GLY A 157 2.54 3.06 17.11
CA GLY A 157 3.99 3.10 16.89
C GLY A 157 4.74 3.78 18.03
N THR A 158 5.97 4.19 17.74
CA THR A 158 6.86 4.79 18.73
C THR A 158 7.19 6.25 18.46
N ASP A 159 7.71 6.97 19.45
CA ASP A 159 8.40 8.24 19.28
C ASP A 159 9.85 8.02 18.76
N SER A 160 10.62 9.10 18.61
CA SER A 160 12.02 9.06 18.20
C SER A 160 12.93 8.29 19.19
N GLU A 161 12.53 8.18 20.45
CA GLU A 161 13.27 7.46 21.49
C GLU A 161 12.92 5.96 21.53
N GLY A 162 11.84 5.54 20.86
CA GLY A 162 11.37 4.15 20.83
C GLY A 162 10.38 3.81 21.95
N ASN A 163 9.70 4.80 22.51
CA ASN A 163 8.61 4.64 23.48
C ASN A 163 7.26 4.60 22.75
N ASP A 164 6.33 3.82 23.25
CA ASP A 164 4.94 3.76 22.77
C ASP A 164 4.29 5.16 22.80
N ILE A 165 3.57 5.52 21.73
CA ILE A 165 2.85 6.80 21.65
C ILE A 165 1.33 6.65 21.77
N THR A 166 0.83 5.47 22.14
CA THR A 166 -0.61 5.20 22.22
C THR A 166 -1.28 6.22 23.13
N ASN A 167 -2.34 6.84 22.63
CA ASN A 167 -3.08 7.90 23.33
C ASN A 167 -4.59 7.80 23.05
N GLU A 168 -5.40 8.67 23.66
CA GLU A 168 -6.86 8.62 23.49
C GLU A 168 -7.30 8.90 22.04
N MET A 169 -6.56 9.72 21.28
CA MET A 169 -6.82 9.91 19.85
C MET A 169 -6.62 8.61 19.04
N SER A 170 -5.69 7.73 19.41
CA SER A 170 -5.53 6.41 18.79
C SER A 170 -6.84 5.59 18.87
N TYR A 171 -7.54 5.64 20.02
CA TYR A 171 -8.82 4.96 20.20
C TYR A 171 -9.97 5.68 19.51
N ILE A 172 -9.99 7.02 19.54
CA ILE A 172 -11.00 7.83 18.86
C ILE A 172 -10.99 7.55 17.35
N VAL A 173 -9.83 7.45 16.71
CA VAL A 173 -9.71 7.13 15.28
C VAL A 173 -10.27 5.73 14.99
N LEU A 174 -9.97 4.74 15.83
CA LEU A 174 -10.49 3.37 15.68
C LEU A 174 -12.01 3.32 15.83
N ASP A 175 -12.57 4.07 16.78
CA ASP A 175 -14.02 4.20 16.95
C ASP A 175 -14.67 4.91 15.76
N ALA A 176 -14.11 6.02 15.31
CA ALA A 176 -14.62 6.80 14.19
C ALA A 176 -14.67 5.97 12.88
N VAL A 177 -13.62 5.20 12.59
CA VAL A 177 -13.58 4.29 11.43
C VAL A 177 -14.68 3.22 11.53
N LYS A 178 -14.91 2.68 12.72
CA LYS A 178 -15.97 1.69 12.97
C LYS A 178 -17.38 2.30 12.85
N THR A 179 -17.57 3.56 13.26
CA THR A 179 -18.85 4.27 13.16
C THR A 179 -19.18 4.65 11.71
N VAL A 180 -18.26 5.33 11.03
CA VAL A 180 -18.50 5.89 9.69
C VAL A 180 -18.53 4.80 8.64
N ARG A 181 -17.69 3.77 8.79
CA ARG A 181 -17.59 2.64 7.84
C ARG A 181 -17.33 3.09 6.40
N ALA A 182 -16.48 4.09 6.22
CA ALA A 182 -15.97 4.53 4.92
C ALA A 182 -14.79 3.67 4.45
N ILE A 183 -14.52 3.68 3.15
CA ILE A 183 -13.39 2.96 2.55
C ILE A 183 -12.06 3.73 2.71
N VAL A 184 -12.15 5.02 3.01
CA VAL A 184 -11.01 5.92 3.27
C VAL A 184 -11.23 6.74 4.55
N PRO A 185 -10.15 7.18 5.22
CA PRO A 185 -8.75 6.84 4.94
C PRO A 185 -8.45 5.37 5.28
N PRO A 186 -7.59 4.66 4.52
CA PRO A 186 -7.04 3.41 5.00
C PRO A 186 -6.26 3.64 6.31
N LEU A 187 -6.47 2.79 7.29
CA LEU A 187 -5.83 2.90 8.60
C LEU A 187 -4.66 1.93 8.70
N ALA A 188 -3.47 2.46 8.99
CA ALA A 188 -2.27 1.73 9.33
C ALA A 188 -2.06 1.77 10.85
N LEU A 189 -1.95 0.60 11.47
CA LEU A 189 -1.54 0.43 12.86
C LEU A 189 -0.07 0.02 12.88
N ARG A 190 0.76 0.85 13.50
CA ARG A 190 2.16 0.52 13.78
C ARG A 190 2.26 -0.35 15.03
N TRP A 191 2.75 -1.57 14.87
CA TRP A 191 2.87 -2.59 15.90
C TRP A 191 4.27 -2.61 16.48
N HIS A 192 4.36 -2.60 17.81
CA HIS A 192 5.57 -2.95 18.56
C HIS A 192 5.20 -3.65 19.86
N ASP A 193 6.13 -4.43 20.41
CA ASP A 193 5.88 -5.28 21.58
C ASP A 193 5.53 -4.54 22.87
N LYS A 194 5.91 -3.26 22.95
CA LYS A 194 5.58 -2.40 24.10
C LYS A 194 4.16 -1.80 24.07
N MET A 195 3.38 -2.03 23.00
CA MET A 195 2.08 -1.37 22.86
C MET A 195 1.05 -1.89 23.89
N PRO A 196 0.10 -1.06 24.35
CA PRO A 196 -0.90 -1.50 25.33
C PRO A 196 -1.80 -2.61 24.77
N LYS A 197 -2.04 -3.66 25.57
CA LYS A 197 -3.00 -4.72 25.23
C LYS A 197 -4.38 -4.19 24.83
N ARG A 198 -4.82 -3.09 25.47
CA ARG A 198 -6.09 -2.41 25.16
C ARG A 198 -6.14 -1.95 23.70
N LEU A 199 -5.04 -1.46 23.13
CA LEU A 199 -5.00 -1.04 21.72
C LEU A 199 -5.08 -2.24 20.78
N VAL A 200 -4.37 -3.33 21.10
CA VAL A 200 -4.44 -4.60 20.34
C VAL A 200 -5.88 -5.11 20.31
N HIS A 201 -6.53 -5.24 21.47
CA HIS A 201 -7.91 -5.68 21.56
C HIS A 201 -8.88 -4.73 20.85
N LYS A 202 -8.62 -3.41 20.89
CA LYS A 202 -9.44 -2.44 20.16
C LYS A 202 -9.34 -2.62 18.64
N ALA A 203 -8.14 -2.81 18.11
CA ALA A 203 -7.94 -3.08 16.68
C ALA A 203 -8.67 -4.38 16.26
N ILE A 204 -8.61 -5.42 17.08
CA ILE A 204 -9.33 -6.68 16.84
C ILE A 204 -10.86 -6.46 16.88
N GLU A 205 -11.37 -5.67 17.82
CA GLU A 205 -12.79 -5.31 17.90
C GLU A 205 -13.27 -4.59 16.63
N VAL A 206 -12.46 -3.67 16.09
CA VAL A 206 -12.78 -2.99 14.82
C VAL A 206 -12.82 -4.00 13.67
N MET A 207 -11.81 -4.85 13.52
CA MET A 207 -11.77 -5.89 12.49
C MET A 207 -12.93 -6.89 12.60
N ALA A 208 -13.30 -7.26 13.83
CA ALA A 208 -14.43 -8.14 14.13
C ALA A 208 -15.78 -7.54 13.73
N SER A 209 -15.90 -6.21 13.61
CA SER A 209 -17.11 -5.53 13.14
C SER A 209 -17.32 -5.63 11.61
N GLY A 210 -16.46 -6.40 10.91
CA GLY A 210 -16.44 -6.51 9.46
C GLY A 210 -15.72 -5.36 8.76
N MET A 211 -15.05 -4.48 9.51
CA MET A 211 -14.16 -3.48 8.92
C MET A 211 -12.87 -4.16 8.44
N PRO A 212 -12.43 -3.95 7.20
CA PRO A 212 -11.19 -4.53 6.68
C PRO A 212 -9.93 -3.74 7.13
N GLN A 213 -9.97 -3.13 8.31
CA GLN A 213 -8.96 -2.20 8.82
C GLN A 213 -8.88 -2.32 10.36
N PRO A 214 -7.75 -1.97 11.00
CA PRO A 214 -6.50 -1.48 10.41
C PRO A 214 -5.67 -2.57 9.71
N ALA A 215 -4.78 -2.15 8.81
CA ALA A 215 -3.62 -2.95 8.41
C ALA A 215 -2.51 -2.81 9.46
N VAL A 216 -1.78 -3.88 9.74
CA VAL A 216 -0.78 -3.92 10.81
C VAL A 216 0.62 -3.94 10.20
N PHE A 217 1.48 -3.01 10.64
CA PHE A 217 2.86 -2.85 10.20
C PHE A 217 3.81 -3.13 11.36
N ASN A 218 4.81 -3.98 11.15
CA ASN A 218 5.75 -4.36 12.20
C ASN A 218 6.89 -3.35 12.31
N ASP A 219 6.90 -2.53 13.37
CA ASP A 219 7.90 -1.49 13.59
C ASP A 219 9.32 -2.05 13.58
N GLU A 220 9.56 -3.24 14.16
CA GLU A 220 10.89 -3.83 14.21
C GLU A 220 11.48 -4.02 12.81
N VAL A 221 10.65 -4.42 11.86
CA VAL A 221 11.07 -4.68 10.49
C VAL A 221 11.14 -3.38 9.68
N VAL A 222 10.11 -2.53 9.78
CA VAL A 222 10.01 -1.31 8.98
C VAL A 222 11.13 -0.33 9.35
N ILE A 223 11.38 -0.14 10.65
CA ILE A 223 12.44 0.75 11.16
C ILE A 223 13.80 0.22 10.72
N LEU A 224 14.08 -1.07 10.90
CA LEU A 224 15.35 -1.67 10.46
C LEU A 224 15.56 -1.51 8.96
N ARG A 225 14.51 -1.67 8.15
CA ARG A 225 14.60 -1.47 6.71
C ARG A 225 14.92 -0.03 6.36
N LEU A 226 14.22 0.95 6.92
CA LEU A 226 14.50 2.38 6.70
C LEU A 226 15.95 2.74 7.09
N VAL A 227 16.41 2.26 8.24
CA VAL A 227 17.80 2.45 8.69
C VAL A 227 18.79 1.80 7.72
N SER A 228 18.50 0.59 7.22
CA SER A 228 19.35 -0.10 6.25
C SER A 228 19.50 0.66 4.92
N LEU A 229 18.53 1.51 4.57
CA LEU A 229 18.58 2.39 3.40
C LEU A 229 19.34 3.70 3.68
N GLY A 230 19.62 4.01 4.94
CA GLY A 230 20.37 5.20 5.38
C GLY A 230 19.54 6.23 6.15
N CYS A 231 18.30 5.91 6.55
CA CYS A 231 17.49 6.79 7.39
C CYS A 231 18.06 6.87 8.80
N PRO A 232 18.23 8.07 9.38
CA PRO A 232 18.55 8.21 10.79
C PRO A 232 17.54 7.44 11.65
N LEU A 233 18.01 6.75 12.68
CA LEU A 233 17.16 5.89 13.51
C LEU A 233 15.99 6.67 14.15
N GLU A 234 16.23 7.90 14.57
CA GLU A 234 15.22 8.77 15.16
C GLU A 234 14.07 9.09 14.20
N ASP A 235 14.40 9.34 12.92
CA ASP A 235 13.43 9.59 11.87
C ASP A 235 12.74 8.30 11.43
N ALA A 236 13.52 7.21 11.28
CA ALA A 236 12.99 5.90 10.96
C ALA A 236 11.95 5.46 11.99
N ARG A 237 12.13 5.76 13.28
CA ARG A 237 11.13 5.52 14.34
C ARG A 237 9.89 6.41 14.23
N ASN A 238 9.99 7.56 13.59
CA ASN A 238 8.90 8.50 13.38
C ASN A 238 8.13 8.28 12.08
N TYR A 239 8.40 7.19 11.35
CA TYR A 239 7.74 6.91 10.08
C TYR A 239 6.21 6.84 10.17
N SER A 240 5.55 7.10 9.05
CA SER A 240 4.14 6.82 8.79
C SER A 240 4.01 6.02 7.49
N ILE A 241 2.81 5.56 7.16
CA ILE A 241 2.53 4.95 5.85
C ILE A 241 1.85 5.99 4.96
N ASN A 242 2.46 6.31 3.81
CA ASN A 242 1.92 7.31 2.88
C ASN A 242 0.69 6.78 2.14
N ASN A 243 0.85 5.63 1.49
CA ASN A 243 -0.13 5.02 0.60
C ASN A 243 -0.42 3.55 1.02
N CYS A 244 -0.19 2.55 0.18
CA CYS A 244 -0.40 1.14 0.58
C CYS A 244 0.72 0.64 1.51
N MET A 245 1.95 0.61 1.01
CA MET A 245 3.10 0.00 1.68
C MET A 245 4.28 0.95 1.89
N VAL A 246 4.25 2.12 1.25
CA VAL A 246 5.36 3.06 1.21
C VAL A 246 5.47 3.77 2.56
N PRO A 247 6.53 3.51 3.36
CA PRO A 247 6.80 4.32 4.53
C PRO A 247 7.21 5.72 4.09
N THR A 248 6.87 6.74 4.87
CA THR A 248 7.39 8.09 4.72
C THR A 248 7.80 8.67 6.07
N ILE A 249 8.64 9.70 6.05
CA ILE A 249 9.00 10.47 7.24
C ILE A 249 8.20 11.78 7.20
N PRO A 250 7.16 11.94 8.03
CA PRO A 250 6.32 13.13 7.99
C PRO A 250 7.14 14.43 8.09
N GLY A 251 6.86 15.38 7.21
CA GLY A 251 7.52 16.69 7.17
C GLY A 251 8.84 16.73 6.39
N LYS A 252 9.44 15.58 6.06
CA LYS A 252 10.66 15.52 5.25
C LYS A 252 10.33 15.40 3.77
N ASN A 253 11.21 15.91 2.91
CA ASN A 253 11.16 15.66 1.47
C ASN A 253 11.53 14.20 1.16
N PHE A 254 10.64 13.26 1.49
CA PHE A 254 10.87 11.82 1.38
C PHE A 254 9.75 11.19 0.56
N ASN A 255 10.12 10.65 -0.60
CA ASN A 255 9.22 10.09 -1.63
C ASN A 255 8.30 11.11 -2.34
N HIS A 256 8.52 12.43 -2.18
CA HIS A 256 7.70 13.47 -2.81
C HIS A 256 8.08 13.83 -4.26
N ILE A 257 9.24 13.38 -4.75
CA ILE A 257 9.63 13.51 -6.16
C ILE A 257 8.83 12.52 -7.00
N SER A 258 8.90 11.23 -6.63
CA SER A 258 8.13 10.14 -7.20
C SER A 258 8.24 8.92 -6.30
N ASP A 259 7.10 8.34 -5.89
CA ASP A 259 7.07 7.11 -5.09
C ASP A 259 7.62 5.90 -5.89
N TRP A 260 7.27 5.80 -7.18
CA TRP A 260 7.56 4.61 -8.00
C TRP A 260 8.22 4.93 -9.34
N ALA A 261 9.13 4.06 -9.77
CA ALA A 261 9.72 4.07 -11.10
C ALA A 261 8.77 3.45 -12.14
N ASP A 262 8.23 2.27 -11.85
CA ASP A 262 7.16 1.57 -12.60
C ASP A 262 6.76 0.27 -11.86
N GLY A 263 6.03 -0.64 -12.49
CA GLY A 263 5.72 -1.99 -12.01
C GLY A 263 6.09 -3.11 -13.01
N ILE A 264 6.59 -4.24 -12.50
CA ILE A 264 6.94 -5.43 -13.29
C ILE A 264 6.13 -6.64 -12.83
N ALA A 265 5.41 -7.27 -13.77
CA ALA A 265 4.85 -8.60 -13.57
C ALA A 265 5.94 -9.66 -13.76
N LEU A 266 6.50 -10.20 -12.69
CA LEU A 266 7.56 -11.21 -12.74
C LEU A 266 7.18 -12.48 -13.55
N PRO A 267 5.92 -12.94 -13.56
CA PRO A 267 5.49 -14.03 -14.44
C PRO A 267 5.77 -13.78 -15.93
N LEU A 268 5.85 -12.52 -16.38
CA LEU A 268 6.21 -12.15 -17.75
C LEU A 268 7.65 -12.58 -18.10
N CYS A 269 8.57 -12.44 -17.15
CA CYS A 269 9.96 -12.84 -17.28
C CYS A 269 10.08 -14.37 -17.39
N LEU A 270 9.31 -15.11 -16.57
CA LEU A 270 9.29 -16.57 -16.56
C LEU A 270 8.78 -17.14 -17.90
N ILE A 271 7.63 -16.67 -18.37
CA ILE A 271 7.05 -17.20 -19.63
C ILE A 271 7.96 -16.89 -20.82
N THR A 272 8.65 -15.74 -20.80
CA THR A 272 9.63 -15.37 -21.83
C THR A 272 10.84 -16.30 -21.80
N ALA A 273 11.32 -16.67 -20.60
CA ALA A 273 12.40 -17.65 -20.43
C ALA A 273 11.99 -19.04 -20.97
N LEU A 274 10.71 -19.42 -20.85
CA LEU A 274 10.14 -20.66 -21.39
C LEU A 274 9.80 -20.59 -22.89
N GLY A 275 10.08 -19.47 -23.57
CA GLY A 275 9.77 -19.29 -24.99
C GLY A 275 8.28 -19.19 -25.30
N LEU A 276 7.46 -18.89 -24.30
CA LEU A 276 6.04 -18.60 -24.46
C LEU A 276 5.88 -17.11 -24.79
N LYS A 277 4.95 -16.82 -25.70
CA LYS A 277 4.66 -15.44 -26.08
C LYS A 277 3.73 -14.81 -25.05
N PRO A 278 4.03 -13.60 -24.55
CA PRO A 278 3.03 -12.85 -23.80
C PRO A 278 1.87 -12.47 -24.73
N LEU A 279 0.73 -12.10 -24.15
CA LEU A 279 -0.36 -11.53 -24.94
C LEU A 279 0.07 -10.20 -25.58
N ALA A 280 -0.61 -9.82 -26.67
CA ALA A 280 -0.22 -8.74 -27.57
C ALA A 280 0.03 -7.38 -26.88
N LEU A 281 -0.59 -7.13 -25.71
CA LEU A 281 -0.47 -5.88 -24.97
C LEU A 281 0.93 -5.62 -24.41
N TYR A 282 1.69 -6.66 -24.04
CA TYR A 282 2.99 -6.50 -23.37
C TYR A 282 4.16 -6.24 -24.33
N GLY A 283 4.02 -6.51 -25.62
CA GLY A 283 5.09 -6.42 -26.61
C GLY A 283 6.21 -7.45 -26.41
N LYS A 284 6.93 -7.42 -25.27
CA LYS A 284 8.06 -8.30 -24.93
C LYS A 284 8.29 -8.39 -23.41
N GLY A 285 8.71 -9.55 -22.92
CA GLY A 285 9.00 -9.79 -21.50
C GLY A 285 10.48 -9.97 -21.12
N GLY A 286 11.38 -9.65 -22.05
CA GLY A 286 12.82 -9.87 -21.93
C GLY A 286 13.43 -10.46 -23.20
N ASP A 287 14.76 -10.60 -23.24
CA ASP A 287 15.52 -11.07 -24.41
C ASP A 287 16.03 -12.52 -24.27
N LYS A 288 15.97 -13.09 -23.07
CA LYS A 288 16.45 -14.44 -22.78
C LYS A 288 15.33 -15.45 -22.94
N THR A 289 15.50 -16.35 -23.91
CA THR A 289 14.64 -17.52 -24.09
C THR A 289 15.50 -18.77 -24.10
N ILE A 290 15.08 -19.76 -23.32
CA ILE A 290 15.65 -21.10 -23.34
C ILE A 290 14.76 -21.96 -24.25
N ASP A 291 15.39 -22.79 -25.06
CA ASP A 291 14.71 -23.87 -25.77
C ASP A 291 14.26 -24.91 -24.72
N PRO A 292 12.97 -25.02 -24.37
CA PRO A 292 12.55 -25.79 -23.19
C PRO A 292 13.02 -27.25 -23.14
N PRO A 293 13.09 -28.01 -24.26
CA PRO A 293 13.76 -29.31 -24.36
C PRO A 293 15.21 -29.36 -23.83
N LYS A 294 15.94 -28.24 -23.94
CA LYS A 294 17.35 -28.13 -23.58
C LYS A 294 17.57 -27.57 -22.18
N LEU A 295 16.51 -27.21 -21.47
CA LEU A 295 16.60 -26.74 -20.09
C LEU A 295 17.19 -27.85 -19.20
N SER A 296 18.34 -27.57 -18.58
CA SER A 296 19.11 -28.56 -17.83
C SER A 296 18.75 -28.64 -16.35
N SER A 297 18.20 -27.56 -15.79
CA SER A 297 17.81 -27.47 -14.37
C SER A 297 16.79 -26.37 -14.10
N ALA A 298 16.18 -26.41 -12.91
CA ALA A 298 15.33 -25.33 -12.42
C ALA A 298 16.14 -24.04 -12.12
N GLU A 299 17.42 -24.17 -11.78
CA GLU A 299 18.31 -23.02 -11.55
C GLU A 299 18.54 -22.24 -12.85
N GLU A 300 18.80 -22.94 -13.96
CA GLU A 300 18.95 -22.32 -15.28
C GLU A 300 17.69 -21.52 -15.68
N LEU A 301 16.50 -22.02 -15.32
CA LEU A 301 15.24 -21.31 -15.55
C LEU A 301 15.12 -20.05 -14.67
N MET A 302 15.54 -20.14 -13.40
CA MET A 302 15.58 -18.98 -12.51
C MET A 302 16.55 -17.92 -13.05
N ASP A 303 17.76 -18.32 -13.45
CA ASP A 303 18.76 -17.44 -14.06
C ASP A 303 18.20 -16.70 -15.28
N ALA A 304 17.55 -17.42 -16.22
CA ALA A 304 16.93 -16.78 -17.38
C ALA A 304 15.76 -15.87 -17.02
N THR A 305 14.99 -16.21 -15.99
CA THR A 305 13.91 -15.36 -15.47
C THR A 305 14.48 -14.06 -14.90
N ILE A 306 15.57 -14.13 -14.13
CA ILE A 306 16.27 -12.96 -13.58
C ILE A 306 16.92 -12.13 -14.68
N GLU A 307 17.51 -12.74 -15.72
CA GLU A 307 18.08 -12.04 -16.87
C GLU A 307 17.00 -11.21 -17.62
N ASN A 308 15.80 -11.78 -17.78
CA ASN A 308 14.64 -11.07 -18.33
C ASN A 308 14.16 -9.94 -17.41
N TYR A 309 14.14 -10.16 -16.09
CA TYR A 309 13.82 -9.12 -15.12
C TYR A 309 14.81 -7.94 -15.20
N ARG A 310 16.12 -8.24 -15.21
CA ARG A 310 17.20 -7.25 -15.39
C ARG A 310 16.96 -6.43 -16.66
N TRP A 311 16.61 -7.08 -17.77
CA TRP A 311 16.35 -6.38 -19.03
C TRP A 311 15.21 -5.35 -18.92
N LEU A 312 14.12 -5.70 -18.21
CA LEU A 312 12.96 -4.83 -18.00
C LEU A 312 13.28 -3.69 -17.04
N VAL A 313 13.81 -3.99 -15.86
CA VAL A 313 14.03 -3.00 -14.79
C VAL A 313 14.96 -1.87 -15.26
N HIS A 314 16.02 -2.18 -16.01
CA HIS A 314 16.92 -1.16 -16.53
C HIS A 314 16.24 -0.18 -17.49
N ARG A 315 15.26 -0.64 -18.29
CA ARG A 315 14.51 0.22 -19.23
C ARG A 315 13.45 1.05 -18.51
N LEU A 316 12.71 0.43 -17.59
CA LEU A 316 11.69 1.13 -16.82
C LEU A 316 12.30 2.23 -15.96
N VAL A 317 13.44 1.97 -15.31
CA VAL A 317 14.16 3.00 -14.56
C VAL A 317 14.66 4.14 -15.47
N GLN A 318 15.12 3.83 -16.69
CA GLN A 318 15.48 4.89 -17.66
C GLN A 318 14.29 5.77 -18.03
N ILE A 319 13.12 5.18 -18.30
CA ILE A 319 11.89 5.92 -18.57
C ILE A 319 11.51 6.77 -17.37
N ALA A 320 11.57 6.19 -16.17
CA ALA A 320 11.23 6.87 -14.93
C ALA A 320 12.16 8.07 -14.63
N ASN A 321 13.45 7.94 -14.92
CA ASN A 321 14.42 9.03 -14.81
C ASN A 321 14.14 10.15 -15.83
N ILE A 322 13.74 9.82 -17.05
CA ILE A 322 13.32 10.83 -18.05
C ILE A 322 12.08 11.57 -17.54
N THR A 323 11.09 10.84 -17.02
CA THR A 323 9.86 11.42 -16.46
C THR A 323 10.15 12.37 -15.31
N ASP A 324 11.03 11.99 -14.37
CA ASP A 324 11.42 12.85 -13.25
C ASP A 324 12.13 14.13 -13.72
N ALA A 325 12.98 14.03 -14.75
CA ALA A 325 13.64 15.19 -15.34
C ALA A 325 12.63 16.16 -15.97
N LEU A 326 11.62 15.64 -16.68
CA LEU A 326 10.52 16.45 -17.22
C LEU A 326 9.68 17.08 -16.12
N TYR A 327 9.36 16.34 -15.05
CA TYR A 327 8.63 16.88 -13.91
C TYR A 327 9.39 18.00 -13.20
N LYS A 328 10.69 17.84 -12.99
CA LYS A 328 11.57 18.89 -12.45
C LYS A 328 11.53 20.16 -13.31
N GLU A 329 11.54 20.01 -14.64
CA GLU A 329 11.55 21.16 -15.56
C GLU A 329 10.19 21.86 -15.69
N TYR A 330 9.10 21.09 -15.76
CA TYR A 330 7.79 21.60 -16.22
C TYR A 330 6.71 21.69 -15.14
N ALA A 331 6.90 21.12 -13.95
CA ALA A 331 5.85 21.08 -12.93
C ALA A 331 6.34 21.28 -11.48
N PRO A 332 7.14 22.31 -11.18
CA PRO A 332 7.58 22.60 -9.81
C PRO A 332 6.39 22.71 -8.84
N ARG A 333 6.62 22.44 -7.56
CA ARG A 333 5.62 22.34 -6.50
C ARG A 333 5.92 23.31 -5.36
N PRO A 334 5.76 24.62 -5.58
CA PRO A 334 6.13 25.63 -4.59
C PRO A 334 5.31 25.57 -3.30
N PHE A 335 4.03 25.14 -3.34
CA PHE A 335 3.23 25.02 -2.13
C PHE A 335 3.66 23.82 -1.29
N LEU A 336 3.78 22.63 -1.90
CA LEU A 336 4.28 21.45 -1.17
C LEU A 336 5.67 21.74 -0.60
N SER A 337 6.55 22.36 -1.39
CA SER A 337 7.89 22.73 -0.94
C SER A 337 7.84 23.67 0.27
N ALA A 338 6.87 24.59 0.34
CA ALA A 338 6.76 25.52 1.46
C ALA A 338 6.35 24.86 2.80
N VAL A 339 5.79 23.65 2.76
CA VAL A 339 5.30 22.92 3.95
C VAL A 339 6.13 21.66 4.27
N LEU A 340 7.29 21.52 3.62
CA LEU A 340 8.29 20.49 3.89
C LEU A 340 9.57 21.12 4.45
N ASP A 341 10.20 20.43 5.39
CA ASP A 341 11.46 20.85 5.99
C ASP A 341 12.54 21.08 4.94
N ASP A 342 13.40 22.05 5.21
CA ASP A 342 14.61 22.43 4.45
C ASP A 342 14.38 23.00 3.04
N CYS A 343 13.21 22.85 2.41
CA CYS A 343 12.95 23.41 1.07
C CYS A 343 13.10 24.94 1.05
N VAL A 344 12.55 25.63 2.04
CA VAL A 344 12.60 27.10 2.15
C VAL A 344 14.02 27.57 2.49
N GLU A 345 14.68 26.93 3.45
CA GLU A 345 16.05 27.25 3.89
C GLU A 345 17.05 27.03 2.75
N ARG A 346 16.84 25.98 1.93
CA ARG A 346 17.66 25.70 0.75
C ARG A 346 17.30 26.59 -0.43
N ALA A 347 16.12 27.22 -0.41
CA ALA A 347 15.52 27.93 -1.53
C ALA A 347 15.44 27.05 -2.79
N GLN A 348 14.98 25.81 -2.61
CA GLN A 348 14.91 24.79 -3.65
C GLN A 348 13.56 24.07 -3.60
N ASP A 349 13.01 23.77 -4.77
CA ASP A 349 11.80 22.98 -4.91
C ASP A 349 12.01 21.54 -4.42
N VAL A 350 10.94 20.88 -4.00
CA VAL A 350 10.92 19.46 -3.61
C VAL A 350 11.53 18.55 -4.68
N ARG A 351 11.51 18.96 -5.97
CA ARG A 351 12.10 18.22 -7.11
C ARG A 351 13.57 18.54 -7.37
N ASP A 352 14.16 19.46 -6.62
CA ASP A 352 15.55 19.84 -6.77
C ASP A 352 16.50 19.04 -5.90
N TRP A 353 15.97 18.31 -4.92
CA TRP A 353 16.74 17.59 -3.92
C TRP A 353 15.87 16.52 -3.27
N ASN A 354 16.48 15.59 -2.54
CA ASN A 354 15.77 14.56 -1.79
C ASN A 354 16.32 14.48 -0.36
N TYR A 355 15.47 14.16 0.61
CA TYR A 355 15.91 13.81 1.96
C TYR A 355 16.71 12.50 1.92
N THR A 356 17.64 12.30 2.85
CA THR A 356 18.39 11.05 2.95
C THR A 356 17.63 10.06 3.84
N PRO A 357 17.33 8.83 3.38
CA PRO A 357 17.95 8.19 2.24
C PRO A 357 17.27 8.52 0.90
N ASP A 358 18.09 8.86 -0.09
CA ASP A 358 17.66 9.04 -1.47
C ASP A 358 17.50 7.67 -2.11
N TYR A 359 16.27 7.18 -2.21
CA TYR A 359 15.94 5.98 -3.00
C TYR A 359 14.61 6.18 -3.72
N ARG A 360 14.34 5.28 -4.68
CA ARG A 360 13.06 5.20 -5.38
C ARG A 360 12.61 3.75 -5.44
N ASP A 361 11.31 3.51 -5.35
CA ASP A 361 10.79 2.15 -5.39
C ASP A 361 10.35 1.71 -6.79
N LEU A 362 10.28 0.40 -7.03
CA LEU A 362 9.66 -0.25 -8.17
C LEU A 362 8.75 -1.37 -7.67
N VAL A 363 7.56 -1.51 -8.25
CA VAL A 363 6.61 -2.54 -7.85
C VAL A 363 6.92 -3.86 -8.56
N VAL A 364 6.83 -4.99 -7.84
CA VAL A 364 6.94 -6.33 -8.43
C VAL A 364 5.71 -7.17 -8.07
N LEU A 365 5.14 -7.84 -9.07
CA LEU A 365 3.94 -8.66 -8.95
C LEU A 365 4.24 -10.13 -9.29
N GLY A 366 3.53 -11.06 -8.62
CA GLY A 366 3.54 -12.48 -8.99
C GLY A 366 4.77 -13.28 -8.54
N LEU A 367 5.45 -12.85 -7.45
CA LEU A 367 6.63 -13.54 -6.90
C LEU A 367 6.33 -15.03 -6.65
N ASN A 368 5.25 -15.33 -5.92
CA ASN A 368 4.93 -16.71 -5.54
C ASN A 368 4.31 -17.50 -6.69
N THR A 369 3.64 -16.85 -7.65
CA THR A 369 3.26 -17.51 -8.91
C THR A 369 4.49 -18.06 -9.65
N VAL A 370 5.60 -17.30 -9.68
CA VAL A 370 6.85 -17.76 -10.29
C VAL A 370 7.55 -18.82 -9.42
N ALA A 371 7.61 -18.63 -8.11
CA ALA A 371 8.22 -19.61 -7.19
C ALA A 371 7.51 -20.97 -7.26
N ASP A 372 6.18 -21.00 -7.21
CA ASP A 372 5.38 -22.22 -7.36
C ASP A 372 5.60 -22.88 -8.73
N SER A 373 5.78 -22.08 -9.79
CA SER A 373 6.03 -22.57 -11.15
C SER A 373 7.39 -23.24 -11.27
N ILE A 374 8.44 -22.61 -10.73
CA ILE A 374 9.79 -23.18 -10.70
C ILE A 374 9.81 -24.44 -9.82
N ALA A 375 9.11 -24.44 -8.68
CA ALA A 375 8.98 -25.62 -7.82
C ALA A 375 8.32 -26.80 -8.54
N ALA A 376 7.23 -26.54 -9.28
CA ALA A 376 6.53 -27.56 -10.06
C ALA A 376 7.42 -28.16 -11.15
N ILE A 377 8.14 -27.32 -11.92
CA ILE A 377 9.10 -27.79 -12.93
C ILE A 377 10.22 -28.59 -12.27
N LYS A 378 10.85 -28.05 -11.22
CA LYS A 378 11.91 -28.73 -10.48
C LYS A 378 11.47 -30.14 -10.06
N LYS A 379 10.26 -30.25 -9.49
CA LYS A 379 9.76 -31.52 -8.97
C LYS A 379 9.39 -32.50 -10.08
N LEU A 380 8.56 -32.07 -11.01
CA LEU A 380 7.90 -32.97 -11.95
C LEU A 380 8.77 -33.32 -13.16
N VAL A 381 9.65 -32.41 -13.58
CA VAL A 381 10.52 -32.60 -14.74
C VAL A 381 11.88 -33.14 -14.33
N PHE A 382 12.53 -32.55 -13.32
CA PHE A 382 13.91 -32.86 -12.99
C PHE A 382 14.05 -33.93 -11.90
N ASP A 383 13.35 -33.77 -10.77
CA ASP A 383 13.51 -34.65 -9.61
C ASP A 383 12.76 -35.99 -9.83
N GLU A 384 11.47 -35.93 -10.17
CA GLU A 384 10.61 -37.12 -10.33
C GLU A 384 10.47 -37.60 -11.78
N LYS A 385 10.82 -36.77 -12.77
CA LYS A 385 10.74 -37.07 -14.20
C LYS A 385 9.38 -37.62 -14.66
N LYS A 386 8.29 -37.15 -14.04
CA LYS A 386 6.91 -37.54 -14.37
C LYS A 386 6.40 -36.91 -15.67
N ILE A 387 6.92 -35.74 -16.03
CA ILE A 387 6.57 -35.02 -17.25
C ILE A 387 7.83 -34.53 -17.96
N SER A 388 7.85 -34.59 -19.30
CA SER A 388 8.90 -33.94 -20.10
C SER A 388 8.64 -32.44 -20.25
N MET A 389 9.68 -31.62 -20.44
CA MET A 389 9.52 -30.18 -20.70
C MET A 389 8.66 -29.91 -21.94
N GLU A 390 8.81 -30.71 -23.00
CA GLU A 390 8.02 -30.62 -24.23
C GLU A 390 6.53 -30.69 -23.95
N LYS A 391 6.10 -31.75 -23.24
CA LYS A 391 4.71 -31.94 -22.85
C LYS A 391 4.18 -30.85 -21.93
N LEU A 392 5.00 -30.34 -21.00
CA LEU A 392 4.59 -29.20 -20.19
C LEU A 392 4.34 -27.95 -21.04
N ILE A 393 5.22 -27.65 -22.00
CA ILE A 393 5.06 -26.49 -22.89
C ILE A 393 3.86 -26.65 -23.82
N GLU A 394 3.61 -27.85 -24.34
CA GLU A 394 2.38 -28.17 -25.09
C GLU A 394 1.12 -27.91 -24.24
N ALA A 395 1.12 -28.40 -22.99
CA ALA A 395 0.02 -28.19 -22.05
C ALA A 395 -0.22 -26.69 -21.75
N LEU A 396 0.84 -25.91 -21.53
CA LEU A 396 0.74 -24.46 -21.28
C LEU A 396 0.20 -23.71 -22.50
N LYS A 397 0.67 -24.05 -23.71
CA LYS A 397 0.17 -23.47 -24.97
C LYS A 397 -1.30 -23.81 -25.23
N ALA A 398 -1.74 -25.01 -24.83
CA ALA A 398 -3.13 -25.45 -24.90
C ALA A 398 -4.00 -24.90 -23.75
N ASN A 399 -3.44 -24.06 -22.86
CA ASN A 399 -4.11 -23.60 -21.65
C ASN A 399 -4.72 -24.77 -20.85
N TRP A 400 -3.95 -25.86 -20.75
CA TRP A 400 -4.30 -27.12 -20.09
C TRP A 400 -5.39 -27.97 -20.74
N GLN A 401 -6.01 -27.54 -21.85
CA GLN A 401 -7.05 -28.30 -22.53
C GLN A 401 -6.49 -29.60 -23.12
N GLY A 402 -7.01 -30.74 -22.68
CA GLY A 402 -6.50 -32.07 -23.05
C GLY A 402 -5.23 -32.50 -22.31
N TYR A 403 -4.82 -31.73 -21.30
CA TYR A 403 -3.66 -31.99 -20.44
C TYR A 403 -4.02 -31.80 -18.95
N GLU A 404 -5.26 -32.16 -18.59
CA GLU A 404 -5.80 -31.98 -17.24
C GLU A 404 -5.05 -32.80 -16.18
N ASP A 405 -4.48 -33.95 -16.59
CA ASP A 405 -3.63 -34.80 -15.77
C ASP A 405 -2.29 -34.13 -15.43
N ILE A 406 -1.63 -33.49 -16.41
CA ILE A 406 -0.41 -32.70 -16.19
C ILE A 406 -0.74 -31.50 -15.30
N ARG A 407 -1.84 -30.78 -15.55
CA ARG A 407 -2.27 -29.66 -14.70
C ARG A 407 -2.46 -30.11 -13.25
N ARG A 408 -3.11 -31.25 -13.03
CA ARG A 408 -3.32 -31.81 -11.68
C ARG A 408 -1.98 -32.07 -10.99
N LEU A 409 -1.00 -32.68 -11.67
CA LEU A 409 0.34 -32.87 -11.10
C LEU A 409 1.00 -31.54 -10.73
N CYS A 410 0.88 -30.51 -11.58
CA CYS A 410 1.39 -29.18 -11.29
C CYS A 410 0.72 -28.55 -10.06
N LEU A 411 -0.59 -28.71 -9.88
CA LEU A 411 -1.34 -28.23 -8.72
C LEU A 411 -0.98 -28.99 -7.42
N GLU A 412 -0.61 -30.26 -7.52
CA GLU A 412 -0.20 -31.12 -6.39
C GLU A 412 1.27 -30.96 -5.98
N ALA A 413 2.11 -30.41 -6.86
CA ALA A 413 3.49 -30.06 -6.49
C ALA A 413 3.51 -29.06 -5.31
N PRO A 414 4.59 -28.99 -4.50
CA PRO A 414 4.72 -28.06 -3.38
C PRO A 414 4.30 -26.63 -3.74
N LYS A 415 3.62 -25.97 -2.80
CA LYS A 415 3.09 -24.61 -2.95
C LYS A 415 3.47 -23.75 -1.75
N PHE A 416 3.90 -22.52 -2.04
CA PHE A 416 4.21 -21.52 -1.02
C PHE A 416 3.01 -21.31 -0.07
N GLY A 417 3.28 -21.06 1.21
CA GLY A 417 2.23 -20.88 2.23
C GLY A 417 1.88 -22.14 3.03
N ASN A 418 2.71 -23.19 2.96
CA ASN A 418 2.45 -24.48 3.60
C ASN A 418 3.61 -24.94 4.51
N ASP A 419 4.49 -24.04 4.91
CA ASP A 419 5.71 -24.32 5.67
C ASP A 419 6.52 -25.47 5.02
N ASP A 420 6.87 -25.29 3.74
CA ASP A 420 7.56 -26.29 2.92
C ASP A 420 8.81 -25.66 2.28
N ASP A 421 9.97 -26.00 2.85
CA ASP A 421 11.26 -25.45 2.45
C ASP A 421 11.56 -25.67 0.96
N TYR A 422 10.99 -26.71 0.34
CA TYR A 422 11.21 -27.01 -1.08
C TYR A 422 10.81 -25.85 -2.01
N VAL A 423 9.72 -25.15 -1.69
CA VAL A 423 9.19 -24.02 -2.48
C VAL A 423 9.44 -22.68 -1.79
N ASP A 424 9.44 -22.64 -0.46
CA ASP A 424 9.70 -21.42 0.30
C ASP A 424 11.13 -20.90 0.03
N SER A 425 12.13 -21.79 -0.12
CA SER A 425 13.50 -21.39 -0.45
C SER A 425 13.62 -20.79 -1.86
N ILE A 426 12.77 -21.23 -2.80
CA ILE A 426 12.73 -20.72 -4.18
C ILE A 426 12.16 -19.30 -4.18
N SER A 427 11.08 -19.05 -3.42
CA SER A 427 10.53 -17.70 -3.27
C SER A 427 11.53 -16.74 -2.63
N ARG A 428 12.20 -17.17 -1.55
CA ARG A 428 13.26 -16.41 -0.88
C ARG A 428 14.38 -16.03 -1.85
N GLU A 429 14.91 -17.01 -2.57
CA GLU A 429 16.04 -16.78 -3.48
C GLU A 429 15.64 -15.89 -4.66
N LEU A 430 14.47 -16.11 -5.24
CA LEU A 430 13.93 -15.29 -6.31
C LEU A 430 13.75 -13.83 -5.87
N GLY A 431 13.16 -13.60 -4.68
CA GLY A 431 13.00 -12.27 -4.10
C GLY A 431 14.33 -11.56 -3.84
N ARG A 432 15.32 -12.28 -3.30
CA ARG A 432 16.68 -11.75 -3.09
C ARG A 432 17.32 -11.31 -4.41
N ARG A 433 17.31 -12.17 -5.44
CA ARG A 433 17.93 -11.87 -6.75
C ARG A 433 17.22 -10.73 -7.47
N VAL A 434 15.89 -10.69 -7.45
CA VAL A 434 15.11 -9.55 -7.98
C VAL A 434 15.60 -8.24 -7.33
N SER A 435 15.70 -8.22 -6.00
CA SER A 435 16.10 -7.02 -5.24
C SER A 435 17.54 -6.59 -5.50
N GLU A 436 18.44 -7.53 -5.78
CA GLU A 436 19.83 -7.24 -6.17
C GLU A 436 19.89 -6.56 -7.53
N GLU A 437 19.13 -7.06 -8.52
CA GLU A 437 19.06 -6.43 -9.84
C GLU A 437 18.45 -5.02 -9.77
N THR A 438 17.38 -4.84 -8.98
CA THR A 438 16.76 -3.51 -8.81
C THR A 438 17.73 -2.53 -8.16
N ARG A 439 18.43 -2.95 -7.10
CA ARG A 439 19.45 -2.13 -6.41
C ARG A 439 20.66 -1.82 -7.30
N GLY A 440 20.83 -2.50 -8.43
CA GLY A 440 21.81 -2.15 -9.46
C GLY A 440 21.46 -0.89 -10.26
N CYS A 441 20.19 -0.48 -10.26
CA CYS A 441 19.70 0.71 -10.95
C CYS A 441 19.86 1.98 -10.09
N ARG A 442 19.84 3.16 -10.73
CA ARG A 442 20.05 4.46 -10.07
C ARG A 442 19.04 5.51 -10.51
N THR A 443 18.64 6.36 -9.56
CA THR A 443 17.83 7.56 -9.81
C THR A 443 18.67 8.66 -10.44
N ASN A 444 18.03 9.76 -10.88
CA ASN A 444 18.73 10.97 -11.35
C ASN A 444 19.65 11.61 -10.30
N TRP A 445 19.44 11.32 -9.01
CA TRP A 445 20.20 11.88 -7.89
C TRP A 445 21.29 10.92 -7.36
N GLY A 446 21.42 9.74 -7.97
CA GLY A 446 22.46 8.76 -7.63
C GLY A 446 22.06 7.77 -6.53
N GLY A 447 20.87 7.92 -5.94
CA GLY A 447 20.25 6.94 -5.05
C GLY A 447 19.95 5.59 -5.73
N PRO A 448 19.92 4.48 -4.99
CA PRO A 448 19.50 3.18 -5.52
C PRO A 448 18.00 3.15 -5.83
N VAL A 449 17.62 2.24 -6.73
CA VAL A 449 16.21 1.82 -6.86
C VAL A 449 15.98 0.57 -6.01
N THR A 450 14.91 0.57 -5.22
CA THR A 450 14.49 -0.56 -4.37
C THR A 450 13.19 -1.15 -4.89
N VAL A 451 12.75 -2.28 -4.33
CA VAL A 451 11.43 -2.85 -4.62
C VAL A 451 10.47 -2.45 -3.50
N ASP A 452 9.22 -2.16 -3.89
CA ASP A 452 8.10 -1.93 -2.99
C ASP A 452 7.04 -3.03 -3.10
N GLY A 453 6.47 -3.41 -1.96
CA GLY A 453 5.44 -4.44 -1.82
C GLY A 453 4.04 -3.99 -2.23
N THR A 454 3.82 -2.75 -2.68
CA THR A 454 2.49 -2.32 -3.10
C THR A 454 2.04 -3.09 -4.32
N ALA A 455 0.95 -3.85 -4.18
CA ALA A 455 0.38 -4.61 -5.29
C ALA A 455 -0.95 -4.04 -5.81
N ALA A 456 -1.68 -3.25 -4.99
CA ALA A 456 -3.01 -2.73 -5.27
C ALA A 456 -3.91 -3.76 -5.99
N THR A 457 -4.30 -3.53 -7.25
CA THR A 457 -4.99 -4.52 -8.10
C THR A 457 -4.12 -5.04 -9.26
N GLY A 458 -2.82 -4.71 -9.28
CA GLY A 458 -1.87 -5.11 -10.32
C GLY A 458 -1.73 -6.62 -10.49
N TRP A 459 -1.80 -7.38 -9.40
CA TRP A 459 -1.76 -8.85 -9.42
C TRP A 459 -2.96 -9.47 -10.17
N TRP A 460 -4.11 -8.80 -10.15
CA TRP A 460 -5.31 -9.20 -10.89
C TRP A 460 -5.23 -8.77 -12.36
N SER A 461 -4.95 -7.50 -12.62
CA SER A 461 -4.90 -6.97 -13.99
C SER A 461 -3.77 -7.60 -14.81
N GLY A 462 -2.60 -7.80 -14.20
CA GLY A 462 -1.48 -8.51 -14.81
C GLY A 462 -1.83 -9.97 -15.13
N GLY A 463 -2.46 -10.68 -14.20
CA GLY A 463 -2.89 -12.06 -14.42
C GLY A 463 -3.89 -12.23 -15.56
N ARG A 464 -4.83 -11.27 -15.70
CA ARG A 464 -5.87 -11.24 -16.75
C ARG A 464 -5.31 -11.24 -18.16
N VAL A 465 -4.13 -10.66 -18.36
CA VAL A 465 -3.46 -10.57 -19.66
C VAL A 465 -2.25 -11.50 -19.76
N HIS A 466 -2.14 -12.50 -18.87
CA HIS A 466 -1.06 -13.49 -18.89
C HIS A 466 -1.52 -14.90 -19.30
N PRO A 467 -0.70 -15.65 -20.06
CA PRO A 467 -0.95 -17.05 -20.40
C PRO A 467 -0.77 -17.97 -19.19
N ALA A 468 -1.22 -19.22 -19.30
CA ALA A 468 -1.06 -20.24 -18.28
C ALA A 468 0.39 -20.35 -17.79
N THR A 469 0.58 -20.66 -16.51
CA THR A 469 1.89 -20.78 -15.87
C THR A 469 2.09 -22.15 -15.21
N PRO A 470 3.33 -22.68 -15.11
CA PRO A 470 3.61 -24.03 -14.63
C PRO A 470 3.11 -24.37 -13.21
N ASP A 471 2.74 -23.36 -12.41
CA ASP A 471 2.10 -23.52 -11.11
C ASP A 471 0.66 -24.07 -11.18
N GLY A 472 0.12 -24.28 -12.39
CA GLY A 472 -1.21 -24.82 -12.64
C GLY A 472 -2.30 -23.76 -12.84
N ARG A 473 -1.92 -22.48 -12.81
CA ARG A 473 -2.79 -21.34 -13.13
C ARG A 473 -3.21 -21.39 -14.60
N VAL A 474 -4.48 -21.14 -14.90
CA VAL A 474 -4.95 -21.03 -16.29
C VAL A 474 -4.77 -19.60 -16.80
N ALA A 475 -4.70 -19.43 -18.12
CA ALA A 475 -4.60 -18.11 -18.74
C ALA A 475 -5.75 -17.20 -18.30
N GLY A 476 -5.42 -15.95 -17.94
CA GLY A 476 -6.40 -14.95 -17.50
C GLY A 476 -6.80 -14.97 -16.02
N GLU A 477 -6.39 -15.96 -15.22
CA GLU A 477 -6.56 -15.91 -13.75
C GLU A 477 -5.65 -14.85 -13.11
N ALA A 478 -5.96 -14.38 -11.90
CA ALA A 478 -5.06 -13.50 -11.18
C ALA A 478 -3.73 -14.19 -10.78
N PHE A 479 -2.67 -13.42 -10.51
CA PHE A 479 -1.49 -13.95 -9.81
C PHE A 479 -1.77 -14.12 -8.31
N ASN A 480 -0.77 -14.57 -7.55
CA ASN A 480 -0.84 -14.47 -6.09
C ASN A 480 -1.08 -13.01 -5.70
N ASP A 481 -1.98 -12.79 -4.75
CA ASP A 481 -2.35 -11.44 -4.36
C ASP A 481 -1.32 -10.82 -3.40
N GLY A 482 -1.36 -9.50 -3.26
CA GLY A 482 -0.30 -8.80 -2.55
C GLY A 482 1.07 -8.99 -3.23
N SER A 483 2.13 -8.82 -2.45
CA SER A 483 3.50 -9.09 -2.93
C SER A 483 4.06 -10.40 -2.40
N ILE A 484 3.48 -10.96 -1.33
CA ILE A 484 3.99 -12.16 -0.66
C ILE A 484 2.92 -13.19 -0.27
N SER A 485 1.62 -12.92 -0.48
CA SER A 485 0.60 -13.90 -0.10
C SER A 485 0.76 -15.21 -0.90
N PRO A 486 0.35 -16.35 -0.34
CA PRO A 486 0.16 -17.57 -1.11
C PRO A 486 -0.85 -17.36 -2.24
N MET A 487 -0.74 -18.16 -3.30
CA MET A 487 -1.80 -18.18 -4.30
C MET A 487 -3.11 -18.70 -3.65
N ALA A 488 -4.22 -18.05 -3.98
CA ALA A 488 -5.56 -18.41 -3.51
C ALA A 488 -5.84 -19.92 -3.63
N GLY A 489 -6.28 -20.53 -2.51
CA GLY A 489 -6.63 -21.94 -2.40
C GLY A 489 -5.45 -22.91 -2.32
N ARG A 490 -4.20 -22.42 -2.26
CA ARG A 490 -3.00 -23.27 -2.25
C ARG A 490 -2.37 -23.45 -0.88
N ASP A 491 -2.62 -22.55 0.04
CA ASP A 491 -2.31 -22.62 1.46
C ASP A 491 -3.32 -23.51 2.20
N LYS A 492 -2.90 -24.73 2.55
CA LYS A 492 -3.77 -25.80 3.06
C LYS A 492 -3.41 -26.28 4.47
N LYS A 493 -2.33 -25.76 5.07
CA LYS A 493 -1.85 -26.15 6.41
C LYS A 493 -2.19 -25.14 7.52
N GLY A 494 -3.12 -24.22 7.24
CA GLY A 494 -3.61 -23.23 8.21
C GLY A 494 -2.72 -21.99 8.36
N PRO A 495 -3.19 -20.97 9.09
CA PRO A 495 -2.63 -19.62 9.05
C PRO A 495 -1.22 -19.54 9.65
N THR A 496 -0.89 -20.38 10.63
CA THR A 496 0.46 -20.44 11.21
C THR A 496 1.48 -20.97 10.22
N ALA A 497 1.13 -21.96 9.39
CA ALA A 497 2.02 -22.44 8.33
C ALA A 497 2.24 -21.36 7.26
N VAL A 498 1.20 -20.57 6.97
CA VAL A 498 1.33 -19.40 6.09
C VAL A 498 2.31 -18.39 6.67
N LEU A 499 2.17 -18.01 7.96
CA LEU A 499 3.11 -17.10 8.61
C LEU A 499 4.56 -17.59 8.48
N LYS A 500 4.80 -18.89 8.74
CA LYS A 500 6.14 -19.49 8.64
C LYS A 500 6.70 -19.50 7.21
N SER A 501 5.87 -19.75 6.20
CA SER A 501 6.33 -19.63 4.80
C SER A 501 6.68 -18.19 4.45
N VAL A 502 5.82 -17.24 4.83
CA VAL A 502 6.05 -15.80 4.59
C VAL A 502 7.32 -15.33 5.30
N SER A 503 7.55 -15.73 6.55
CA SER A 503 8.74 -15.34 7.33
C SER A 503 10.06 -15.87 6.78
N LYS A 504 10.04 -16.88 5.90
CA LYS A 504 11.26 -17.37 5.23
C LYS A 504 11.73 -16.44 4.12
N VAL A 505 10.88 -15.53 3.64
CA VAL A 505 11.26 -14.48 2.69
C VAL A 505 11.56 -13.23 3.51
N ASP A 506 12.85 -12.97 3.74
CA ASP A 506 13.27 -11.87 4.59
C ASP A 506 13.08 -10.51 3.87
N PRO A 507 12.30 -9.56 4.43
CA PRO A 507 12.07 -8.25 3.83
C PRO A 507 13.31 -7.34 3.79
N LEU A 508 14.35 -7.61 4.59
CA LEU A 508 15.62 -6.87 4.52
C LEU A 508 16.51 -7.32 3.36
N SER A 509 16.48 -8.62 3.03
CA SER A 509 17.16 -9.16 1.84
C SER A 509 16.34 -9.01 0.55
N SER A 510 15.02 -8.83 0.67
CA SER A 510 14.08 -8.62 -0.43
C SER A 510 13.50 -7.18 -0.42
N TRP A 511 12.22 -7.04 -0.08
CA TRP A 511 11.50 -5.76 0.03
C TRP A 511 10.44 -5.78 1.13
N ASN A 512 9.82 -4.64 1.41
CA ASN A 512 8.64 -4.58 2.27
C ASN A 512 7.49 -5.41 1.65
N HIS A 513 6.72 -6.14 2.46
CA HIS A 513 5.72 -7.06 1.90
C HIS A 513 4.29 -6.66 2.19
N LEU A 514 3.42 -6.86 1.20
CA LEU A 514 1.97 -6.82 1.37
C LEU A 514 1.43 -8.25 1.46
N PHE A 515 0.90 -8.61 2.62
CA PHE A 515 0.39 -9.93 2.94
C PHE A 515 -1.09 -9.85 3.36
N ASN A 516 -1.94 -10.55 2.60
CA ASN A 516 -3.38 -10.61 2.85
C ASN A 516 -3.76 -11.93 3.52
N GLN A 517 -4.68 -11.87 4.48
CA GLN A 517 -5.35 -13.04 5.05
C GLN A 517 -6.86 -12.81 5.10
N THR A 518 -7.63 -13.88 5.09
CA THR A 518 -9.09 -13.82 5.25
C THR A 518 -9.47 -14.61 6.50
N PHE A 519 -10.17 -13.98 7.43
CA PHE A 519 -10.69 -14.64 8.64
C PHE A 519 -12.18 -14.34 8.79
N MET A 520 -12.97 -15.30 9.25
CA MET A 520 -14.37 -15.02 9.57
C MET A 520 -14.47 -14.21 10.88
N PRO A 521 -15.42 -13.26 11.00
CA PRO A 521 -15.57 -12.40 12.19
C PRO A 521 -15.64 -13.14 13.54
N HIS A 522 -16.22 -14.34 13.56
CA HIS A 522 -16.35 -15.13 14.80
C HIS A 522 -15.01 -15.61 15.37
N TYR A 523 -13.95 -15.65 14.56
CA TYR A 523 -12.58 -15.92 15.03
C TYR A 523 -11.92 -14.72 15.71
N LEU A 524 -12.55 -13.53 15.66
CA LEU A 524 -12.04 -12.29 16.25
C LEU A 524 -12.86 -11.83 17.46
N THR A 525 -13.83 -12.63 17.93
CA THR A 525 -14.72 -12.26 19.04
C THR A 525 -14.65 -13.23 20.22
N GLY A 526 -15.09 -12.77 21.40
CA GLY A 526 -15.14 -13.60 22.61
C GLY A 526 -13.77 -14.15 23.00
N HIS A 527 -13.71 -15.45 23.34
CA HIS A 527 -12.45 -16.11 23.72
C HIS A 527 -11.46 -16.24 22.54
N ASN A 528 -11.94 -16.21 21.29
CA ASN A 528 -11.07 -16.29 20.11
C ASN A 528 -10.27 -15.02 19.86
N ALA A 529 -10.74 -13.87 20.36
CA ALA A 529 -10.04 -12.60 20.22
C ALA A 529 -8.62 -12.65 20.79
N GLU A 530 -8.42 -13.38 21.89
CA GLU A 530 -7.08 -13.55 22.49
C GLU A 530 -6.20 -14.47 21.64
N SER A 531 -6.75 -15.55 21.06
CA SER A 531 -6.02 -16.39 20.11
C SER A 531 -5.59 -15.60 18.87
N PHE A 532 -6.45 -14.70 18.38
CA PHE A 532 -6.12 -13.82 17.27
C PHE A 532 -5.06 -12.77 17.68
N ALA A 533 -5.10 -12.25 18.91
CA ALA A 533 -4.03 -11.38 19.42
C ALA A 533 -2.68 -12.11 19.46
N GLN A 534 -2.66 -13.39 19.86
CA GLN A 534 -1.44 -14.22 19.82
C GLN A 534 -0.99 -14.53 18.39
N TYR A 535 -1.92 -14.68 17.45
CA TYR A 535 -1.60 -14.78 16.03
C TYR A 535 -0.91 -13.51 15.50
N LEU A 536 -1.41 -12.32 15.85
CA LEU A 536 -0.76 -11.05 15.52
C LEU A 536 0.62 -10.93 16.19
N LYS A 537 0.76 -11.35 17.44
CA LYS A 537 2.06 -11.39 18.11
C LYS A 537 3.04 -12.32 17.39
N THR A 538 2.58 -13.50 16.98
CA THR A 538 3.37 -14.47 16.20
C THR A 538 3.80 -13.90 14.85
N PHE A 539 2.93 -13.15 14.17
CA PHE A 539 3.27 -12.40 12.95
C PHE A 539 4.45 -11.46 13.19
N ALA A 540 4.42 -10.70 14.29
CA ALA A 540 5.48 -9.76 14.63
C ALA A 540 6.78 -10.48 15.00
N ASP A 541 6.71 -11.51 15.85
CA ASP A 541 7.85 -12.33 16.30
C ASP A 541 8.58 -13.04 15.16
N LEU A 542 7.85 -13.39 14.09
CA LEU A 542 8.41 -14.00 12.90
C LEU A 542 9.07 -12.98 11.95
N GLY A 543 9.13 -11.70 12.32
CA GLY A 543 9.75 -10.66 11.50
C GLY A 543 9.01 -10.39 10.20
N ILE A 544 7.70 -10.64 10.15
CA ILE A 544 6.90 -10.36 8.97
C ILE A 544 6.60 -8.86 8.94
N HIS A 545 6.77 -8.24 7.76
CA HIS A 545 6.71 -6.80 7.57
C HIS A 545 5.32 -6.19 7.85
N HIS A 546 4.27 -6.78 7.28
CA HIS A 546 2.91 -6.24 7.35
C HIS A 546 1.88 -7.36 7.14
N ILE A 547 0.69 -7.20 7.71
CA ILE A 547 -0.45 -8.10 7.54
C ILE A 547 -1.77 -7.32 7.55
N GLN A 548 -2.73 -7.74 6.75
CA GLN A 548 -4.07 -7.15 6.73
C GLN A 548 -5.14 -8.20 6.39
N PHE A 549 -6.39 -7.88 6.74
CA PHE A 549 -7.45 -8.87 6.82
C PHE A 549 -8.70 -8.48 6.03
N THR A 550 -9.29 -9.45 5.35
CA THR A 550 -10.72 -9.42 5.00
C THR A 550 -11.49 -10.20 6.05
N THR A 551 -12.54 -9.59 6.61
CA THR A 551 -13.39 -10.18 7.65
C THR A 551 -14.85 -10.33 7.21
N VAL A 552 -15.04 -10.90 6.02
CA VAL A 552 -16.36 -11.14 5.39
C VAL A 552 -16.47 -12.61 4.99
N SER A 553 -17.66 -13.20 5.12
CA SER A 553 -17.90 -14.59 4.74
C SER A 553 -18.04 -14.74 3.22
N ARG A 554 -17.66 -15.92 2.70
CA ARG A 554 -17.80 -16.24 1.28
C ARG A 554 -19.26 -16.14 0.83
N GLU A 555 -20.19 -16.60 1.65
CA GLU A 555 -21.62 -16.58 1.35
C GLU A 555 -22.13 -15.15 1.18
N ALA A 556 -21.68 -14.22 2.03
CA ALA A 556 -22.04 -12.81 1.92
C ALA A 556 -21.47 -12.17 0.63
N LEU A 557 -20.25 -12.52 0.25
CA LEU A 557 -19.66 -12.04 -1.01
C LEU A 557 -20.40 -12.62 -2.23
N ASP A 558 -20.69 -13.92 -2.24
CA ASP A 558 -21.44 -14.58 -3.31
C ASP A 558 -22.88 -14.03 -3.44
N ASP A 559 -23.53 -13.72 -2.33
CA ASP A 559 -24.86 -13.09 -2.33
C ASP A 559 -24.77 -11.63 -2.80
N ALA A 560 -23.73 -10.88 -2.41
CA ALA A 560 -23.51 -9.52 -2.85
C ALA A 560 -23.23 -9.40 -4.36
N GLN A 561 -22.61 -10.42 -4.98
CA GLN A 561 -22.48 -10.46 -6.45
C GLN A 561 -23.83 -10.62 -7.16
N LYS A 562 -24.77 -11.37 -6.57
CA LYS A 562 -26.08 -11.68 -7.16
C LYS A 562 -27.13 -10.61 -6.84
N HIS A 563 -27.03 -10.02 -5.65
CA HIS A 563 -27.98 -9.10 -5.04
C HIS A 563 -27.26 -7.86 -4.50
N PRO A 564 -26.53 -7.10 -5.35
CA PRO A 564 -25.73 -5.96 -4.90
C PRO A 564 -26.54 -4.90 -4.14
N GLU A 565 -27.84 -4.77 -4.43
CA GLU A 565 -28.76 -3.85 -3.75
C GLU A 565 -28.93 -4.11 -2.25
N LYS A 566 -28.66 -5.34 -1.79
CA LYS A 566 -28.70 -5.71 -0.36
C LYS A 566 -27.42 -5.37 0.39
N TYR A 567 -26.34 -5.08 -0.34
CA TYR A 567 -24.99 -4.92 0.20
C TYR A 567 -24.31 -3.60 -0.22
N PRO A 568 -24.99 -2.44 -0.16
CA PRO A 568 -24.44 -1.17 -0.64
C PRO A 568 -23.16 -0.74 0.11
N ASN A 569 -23.01 -1.18 1.36
CA ASN A 569 -21.90 -0.80 2.24
C ASN A 569 -20.96 -1.99 2.57
N LEU A 570 -21.05 -3.09 1.82
CA LEU A 570 -20.18 -4.24 2.05
C LEU A 570 -18.77 -3.91 1.58
N MET A 571 -17.82 -3.88 2.50
CA MET A 571 -16.42 -3.57 2.23
C MET A 571 -15.55 -4.81 2.25
N VAL A 572 -14.54 -4.82 1.39
CA VAL A 572 -13.51 -5.86 1.35
C VAL A 572 -12.11 -5.23 1.37
N ARG A 573 -11.13 -5.97 1.89
CA ARG A 573 -9.72 -5.62 1.69
C ARG A 573 -9.29 -6.07 0.31
N VAL A 574 -8.77 -5.15 -0.51
CA VAL A 574 -8.22 -5.50 -1.83
C VAL A 574 -6.74 -5.85 -1.65
N ALA A 575 -5.83 -4.89 -1.76
CA ALA A 575 -4.46 -5.05 -1.30
C ALA A 575 -3.89 -3.67 -0.97
N GLY A 576 -3.81 -3.33 0.32
CA GLY A 576 -3.32 -2.04 0.81
C GLY A 576 -4.42 -0.98 0.95
N PHE A 577 -5.63 -1.26 0.46
CA PHE A 577 -6.80 -0.40 0.58
C PHE A 577 -8.09 -1.22 0.71
N ALA A 578 -9.16 -0.55 1.17
CA ALA A 578 -10.51 -1.09 1.21
C ALA A 578 -11.34 -0.54 0.06
N ALA A 579 -12.32 -1.30 -0.41
CA ALA A 579 -13.28 -0.86 -1.41
C ALA A 579 -14.68 -1.41 -1.11
N TYR A 580 -15.72 -0.74 -1.60
CA TYR A 580 -17.05 -1.32 -1.64
C TYR A 580 -17.04 -2.46 -2.65
N PHE A 581 -17.48 -3.63 -2.22
CA PHE A 581 -17.40 -4.84 -3.02
C PHE A 581 -18.17 -4.71 -4.33
N ILE A 582 -19.32 -4.06 -4.30
CA ILE A 582 -20.20 -3.87 -5.46
C ILE A 582 -19.65 -2.89 -6.51
N ASP A 583 -18.65 -2.07 -6.15
CA ASP A 583 -17.99 -1.13 -7.06
C ASP A 583 -16.82 -1.77 -7.83
N LEU A 584 -16.47 -3.02 -7.50
CA LEU A 584 -15.36 -3.75 -8.12
C LEU A 584 -15.80 -4.49 -9.39
N ASP A 585 -14.88 -4.61 -10.35
CA ASP A 585 -15.07 -5.49 -11.51
C ASP A 585 -15.35 -6.93 -11.06
N LYS A 586 -16.28 -7.61 -11.73
CA LYS A 586 -16.71 -8.96 -11.35
C LYS A 586 -15.54 -9.94 -11.26
N HIS A 587 -14.55 -9.87 -12.14
CA HIS A 587 -13.39 -10.77 -12.08
C HIS A 587 -12.48 -10.47 -10.88
N LEU A 588 -12.41 -9.21 -10.46
CA LEU A 588 -11.70 -8.84 -9.24
C LEU A 588 -12.47 -9.34 -8.01
N GLN A 589 -13.79 -9.20 -7.99
CA GLN A 589 -14.65 -9.79 -6.95
C GLN A 589 -14.43 -11.31 -6.85
N ASP A 590 -14.46 -12.02 -7.99
CA ASP A 590 -14.22 -13.47 -8.06
C ASP A 590 -12.84 -13.83 -7.48
N SER A 591 -11.83 -13.01 -7.74
CA SER A 591 -10.46 -13.21 -7.22
C SER A 591 -10.39 -13.00 -5.70
N ILE A 592 -11.13 -12.03 -5.16
CA ILE A 592 -11.23 -11.80 -3.71
C ILE A 592 -11.99 -12.96 -3.04
N ILE A 593 -13.09 -13.42 -3.65
CA ILE A 593 -13.85 -14.59 -3.22
C ILE A 593 -12.97 -15.84 -3.23
N ALA A 594 -12.07 -15.99 -4.20
CA ALA A 594 -11.20 -17.16 -4.30
C ALA A 594 -10.19 -17.30 -3.15
N ARG A 595 -9.88 -16.21 -2.42
CA ARG A 595 -8.93 -16.23 -1.30
C ARG A 595 -9.29 -17.29 -0.25
N THR A 596 -8.26 -17.87 0.34
CA THR A 596 -8.39 -18.92 1.34
C THR A 596 -8.93 -18.35 2.65
N PRO A 597 -10.10 -18.80 3.13
CA PRO A 597 -10.57 -18.47 4.47
C PRO A 597 -9.76 -19.28 5.50
N GLN A 598 -9.08 -18.57 6.40
CA GLN A 598 -8.31 -19.16 7.48
C GLN A 598 -9.18 -19.49 8.69
N CYS A 599 -8.78 -20.53 9.41
CA CYS A 599 -9.32 -20.91 10.71
C CYS A 599 -8.16 -20.97 11.71
N LEU A 600 -8.32 -20.37 12.89
CA LEU A 600 -7.30 -20.34 13.95
C LEU A 600 -7.04 -21.72 14.57
#